data_AF-A0A357J006-F1
#
_entry.id   AF-A0A357J006-F1
#
_cell.length_a   1.000
_cell.length_b   1.000
_cell.length_c   1.000
_cell.angle_alpha   90.00
_cell.angle_beta   90.00
_cell.angle_gamma   90.00
#
_symmetry.space_group_name_H-M   'P 1'
#
loop_
_entity.id
_entity.type
_entity.pdbx_description
1 polymer ?
#
loop_
_entity_poly.entity_id
_entity_poly.type
_entity_poly.pdbx_seq_one_letter_code
_entity_poly.pdbx_strand_id
1 'polypeptide(L)'
;AFGVTIRGASFNPDEPNLFEKPGDGRISELNASVEGDAVVFEWKFRSGVTEEEVQLFLYRSKEPIPDIKAIERTGVFLAEIPVTARRYLDRTGGQKYYYAFVENYPAKKKTNVYHTPNPLGPETATEPETTDTKPDADDRLKKILGRTYAIQKYQDCVDEVRNFLQEKDLPEEVRVKALFYQGQSYYFTGQYDQARTIFSRKDIIDQFGDRALFWYRRSLERTE
;
A
#
# COMPACT_ATOMS: atom_id res chain seq x y z
N ALA A 1 -6.98 31.13 30.04
CA ALA A 1 -7.58 30.39 28.92
C ALA A 1 -6.52 30.26 27.83
N PHE A 2 -6.00 29.05 27.63
CA PHE A 2 -4.94 28.78 26.65
C PHE A 2 -5.57 28.58 25.27
N GLY A 3 -5.23 29.44 24.31
CA GLY A 3 -5.50 29.22 22.90
C GLY A 3 -4.19 28.82 22.21
N VAL A 4 -3.99 27.52 21.99
CA VAL A 4 -2.91 27.02 21.13
C VAL A 4 -3.50 26.89 19.73
N THR A 5 -3.21 27.86 18.87
CA THR A 5 -3.42 27.73 17.43
C THR A 5 -2.27 26.87 16.88
N ILE A 6 -2.52 25.58 16.64
CA ILE A 6 -1.62 24.76 15.84
C ILE A 6 -1.78 25.24 14.40
N ARG A 7 -0.85 26.07 13.92
CA ARG A 7 -0.71 26.36 12.50
C ARG A 7 -0.27 25.05 11.83
N GLY A 8 -1.19 24.40 11.12
CA GLY A 8 -0.82 23.38 10.13
C GLY A 8 0.21 23.98 9.18
N ALA A 9 1.23 23.19 8.83
CA ALA A 9 2.32 23.63 7.97
C ALA A 9 1.76 24.34 6.74
N SER A 10 2.08 25.63 6.62
CA SER A 10 1.74 26.44 5.47
C SER A 10 2.45 25.89 4.25
N PHE A 11 1.67 25.58 3.21
CA PHE A 11 2.12 25.29 1.85
C PHE A 11 3.30 26.18 1.46
N ASN A 12 4.46 25.58 1.22
CA ASN A 12 5.61 26.25 0.62
C ASN A 12 5.58 26.00 -0.89
N PRO A 13 5.20 26.98 -1.73
CA PRO A 13 5.17 26.83 -3.18
C PRO A 13 6.54 26.55 -3.81
N ASP A 14 7.63 26.73 -3.06
CA ASP A 14 9.00 26.46 -3.50
C ASP A 14 9.47 25.04 -3.18
N GLU A 15 8.66 24.20 -2.52
CA GLU A 15 8.99 22.79 -2.36
C GLU A 15 8.91 22.07 -3.72
N PRO A 16 9.95 21.30 -4.09
CA PRO A 16 9.98 20.60 -5.36
C PRO A 16 8.74 19.72 -5.48
N ASN A 17 8.17 19.63 -6.69
CA ASN A 17 7.05 18.73 -6.98
C ASN A 17 7.32 17.40 -6.29
N LEU A 18 6.53 17.06 -5.26
CA LEU A 18 6.70 15.84 -4.48
C LEU A 18 6.49 14.59 -5.34
N PHE A 19 6.15 14.75 -6.61
CA PHE A 19 5.99 13.68 -7.57
C PHE A 19 6.76 13.98 -8.85
N GLU A 20 7.52 12.99 -9.32
CA GLU A 20 8.02 13.02 -10.69
C GLU A 20 6.82 12.91 -11.65
N LYS A 21 6.63 13.93 -12.50
CA LYS A 21 5.45 14.03 -13.37
C LYS A 21 5.72 13.30 -14.70
N PRO A 22 4.95 12.24 -15.04
CA PRO A 22 4.89 11.72 -16.39
C PRO A 22 4.21 12.75 -17.31
N GLY A 23 4.83 13.03 -18.46
CA GLY A 23 4.50 14.17 -19.33
C GLY A 23 3.08 14.19 -19.91
N ASP A 24 2.37 13.07 -19.95
CA ASP A 24 1.06 12.93 -20.60
C ASP A 24 -0.06 12.41 -19.68
N GLY A 25 0.17 12.36 -18.37
CA GLY A 25 -0.81 11.82 -17.43
C GLY A 25 -2.07 12.68 -17.26
N ARG A 26 -3.15 12.04 -16.81
CA ARG A 26 -4.48 12.63 -16.61
C ARG A 26 -4.63 13.29 -15.24
N ILE A 27 -3.78 12.95 -14.29
CA ILE A 27 -3.70 13.62 -13.00
C ILE A 27 -2.87 14.89 -13.12
N SER A 28 -3.36 15.94 -12.48
CA SER A 28 -2.78 17.26 -12.36
C SER A 28 -2.87 17.71 -10.91
N GLU A 29 -2.00 18.65 -10.52
CA GLU A 29 -1.99 19.23 -9.16
C GLU A 29 -1.90 18.17 -8.05
N LEU A 30 -1.30 17.00 -8.35
CA LEU A 30 -1.05 15.97 -7.35
C LEU A 30 -0.09 16.51 -6.30
N ASN A 31 -0.57 16.56 -5.08
CA ASN A 31 0.18 17.05 -3.93
C ASN A 31 -0.07 16.13 -2.73
N ALA A 32 0.84 16.21 -1.77
CA ALA A 32 0.75 15.48 -0.52
C ALA A 32 1.08 16.41 0.64
N SER A 33 0.38 16.25 1.76
CA SER A 33 0.66 16.93 3.01
C SER A 33 0.64 15.93 4.17
N VAL A 34 1.28 16.29 5.27
CA VAL A 34 1.24 15.50 6.51
C VAL A 34 0.35 16.21 7.50
N GLU A 35 -0.73 15.53 7.91
CA GLU A 35 -1.72 16.04 8.87
C GLU A 35 -1.77 15.08 10.07
N GLY A 36 -1.07 15.44 11.16
CA GLY A 36 -0.99 14.57 12.34
C GLY A 36 -0.26 13.26 12.03
N ASP A 37 -0.94 12.12 12.20
CA ASP A 37 -0.43 10.77 11.91
C ASP A 37 -0.79 10.27 10.50
N ALA A 38 -1.31 11.14 9.65
CA ALA A 38 -1.78 10.81 8.32
C ALA A 38 -1.00 11.56 7.23
N VAL A 39 -0.91 10.93 6.07
CA VAL A 39 -0.52 11.57 4.81
C VAL A 39 -1.79 11.78 4.00
N VAL A 40 -2.03 13.02 3.61
CA VAL A 40 -3.18 13.43 2.81
C VAL A 40 -2.70 13.71 1.40
N PHE A 41 -3.35 13.11 0.42
CA PHE A 41 -3.12 13.38 -1.00
C PHE A 41 -4.30 14.14 -1.56
N GLU A 42 -4.01 15.16 -2.37
CA GLU A 42 -5.02 15.89 -3.14
C GLU A 42 -4.58 15.99 -4.59
N TRP A 43 -5.54 15.91 -5.52
CA TRP A 43 -5.27 15.95 -6.95
C TRP A 43 -6.50 16.35 -7.75
N LYS A 44 -6.30 16.61 -9.05
CA LYS A 44 -7.36 16.81 -10.03
C LYS A 44 -7.12 15.95 -11.26
N PHE A 45 -8.16 15.27 -11.72
CA PHE A 45 -8.19 14.73 -13.08
C PHE A 45 -8.45 15.86 -14.07
N ARG A 46 -7.77 15.82 -15.22
CA ARG A 46 -8.07 16.69 -16.36
C ARG A 46 -9.52 16.49 -16.82
N SER A 47 -10.10 17.51 -17.46
CA SER A 47 -11.49 17.47 -17.93
C SER A 47 -11.75 16.31 -18.91
N GLY A 48 -12.90 15.65 -18.77
CA GLY A 48 -13.36 14.62 -19.71
C GLY A 48 -12.80 13.21 -19.49
N VAL A 49 -12.04 13.00 -18.42
CA VAL A 49 -11.48 11.69 -18.05
C VAL A 49 -12.58 10.80 -17.47
N THR A 50 -12.65 9.55 -17.95
CA THR A 50 -13.61 8.53 -17.49
C THR A 50 -12.87 7.31 -16.90
N GLU A 51 -13.57 6.50 -16.11
CA GLU A 51 -13.02 5.26 -15.52
C GLU A 51 -12.68 4.20 -16.58
N GLU A 52 -13.36 4.24 -17.73
CA GLU A 52 -13.04 3.40 -18.89
C GLU A 52 -11.72 3.82 -19.56
N GLU A 53 -11.37 5.12 -19.50
CA GLU A 53 -10.12 5.63 -20.04
C GLU A 53 -8.95 5.34 -19.11
N VAL A 54 -9.11 5.60 -17.81
CA VAL A 54 -8.04 5.51 -16.83
C VAL A 54 -8.53 4.96 -15.49
N GLN A 55 -7.77 4.01 -14.95
CA GLN A 55 -7.90 3.54 -13.58
C GLN A 55 -6.74 4.10 -12.77
N LEU A 56 -7.01 4.60 -11.57
CA LEU A 56 -5.98 5.13 -10.69
C LEU A 56 -5.81 4.24 -9.48
N PHE A 57 -4.58 3.81 -9.22
CA PHE A 57 -4.23 3.00 -8.05
C PHE A 57 -3.21 3.73 -7.19
N LEU A 58 -3.36 3.59 -5.87
CA LEU A 58 -2.45 4.15 -4.89
C LEU A 58 -1.72 3.03 -4.15
N TYR A 59 -0.41 3.16 -4.04
CA TYR A 59 0.47 2.24 -3.33
C TYR A 59 1.34 3.01 -2.33
N ARG A 60 1.83 2.30 -1.32
CA ARG A 60 2.91 2.77 -0.44
C ARG A 60 3.97 1.71 -0.19
N SER A 61 5.19 2.12 0.15
CA SER A 61 6.30 1.21 0.46
C SER A 61 7.22 1.80 1.52
N LYS A 62 7.98 0.95 2.22
CA LYS A 62 9.10 1.36 3.08
C LYS A 62 10.36 1.68 2.29
N GLU A 63 10.41 1.27 1.03
CA GLU A 63 11.52 1.48 0.13
C GLU A 63 11.11 2.41 -1.03
N PRO A 64 12.06 3.10 -1.68
CA PRO A 64 11.76 3.95 -2.84
C PRO A 64 10.98 3.21 -3.94
N ILE A 65 10.03 3.90 -4.57
CA ILE A 65 9.17 3.35 -5.63
C ILE A 65 9.38 4.13 -6.95
N PRO A 66 10.56 4.05 -7.58
CA PRO A 66 10.82 4.83 -8.80
C PRO A 66 9.99 4.37 -10.02
N ASP A 67 9.51 3.11 -10.00
CA ASP A 67 8.85 2.50 -11.15
C ASP A 67 7.86 1.39 -10.75
N ILE A 68 7.16 0.84 -11.73
CA ILE A 68 6.19 -0.24 -11.55
C ILE A 68 6.82 -1.52 -11.00
N LYS A 69 8.09 -1.82 -11.33
CA LYS A 69 8.78 -3.01 -10.81
C LYS A 69 9.09 -2.87 -9.33
N ALA A 70 9.33 -1.65 -8.84
CA ALA A 70 9.46 -1.39 -7.42
C ALA A 70 8.13 -1.59 -6.69
N ILE A 71 7.00 -1.20 -7.31
CA ILE A 71 5.66 -1.49 -6.78
C ILE A 71 5.44 -2.99 -6.64
N GLU A 72 5.80 -3.77 -7.65
CA GLU A 72 5.69 -5.23 -7.63
C GLU A 72 6.52 -5.86 -6.50
N ARG A 73 7.73 -5.34 -6.24
CA ARG A 73 8.64 -5.87 -5.21
C ARG A 73 8.25 -5.47 -3.78
N THR A 74 7.90 -4.21 -3.56
CA THR A 74 7.81 -3.61 -2.21
C THR A 74 6.54 -2.80 -1.97
N GLY A 75 5.78 -2.52 -3.04
CA GLY A 75 4.55 -1.75 -2.98
C GLY A 75 3.45 -2.50 -2.26
N VAL A 76 2.75 -1.78 -1.40
CA VAL A 76 1.52 -2.23 -0.77
C VAL A 76 0.37 -1.42 -1.32
N PHE A 77 -0.58 -2.10 -1.95
CA PHE A 77 -1.80 -1.50 -2.46
C PHE A 77 -2.60 -0.86 -1.32
N LEU A 78 -3.01 0.38 -1.53
CA LEU A 78 -3.86 1.15 -0.62
C LEU A 78 -5.28 1.22 -1.15
N ALA A 79 -5.46 1.67 -2.39
CA ALA A 79 -6.78 1.90 -2.95
C ALA A 79 -6.79 1.95 -4.47
N GLU A 80 -7.93 1.60 -5.04
CA GLU A 80 -8.35 2.04 -6.37
C GLU A 80 -9.16 3.32 -6.18
N ILE A 81 -8.77 4.35 -6.92
CA ILE A 81 -9.23 5.72 -6.74
C ILE A 81 -10.21 6.05 -7.88
N PRO A 82 -11.49 6.31 -7.57
CA PRO A 82 -12.47 6.73 -8.57
C PRO A 82 -12.04 8.03 -9.26
N VAL A 83 -12.41 8.21 -10.53
CA VAL A 83 -12.07 9.45 -11.27
C VAL A 83 -12.75 10.70 -10.74
N THR A 84 -13.78 10.52 -9.90
CA THR A 84 -14.49 11.58 -9.18
C THR A 84 -13.77 11.99 -7.89
N ALA A 85 -12.90 11.14 -7.35
CA ALA A 85 -12.16 11.44 -6.14
C ALA A 85 -11.09 12.52 -6.40
N ARG A 86 -10.85 13.32 -5.35
CA ARG A 86 -9.90 14.45 -5.35
C ARG A 86 -8.99 14.45 -4.13
N ARG A 87 -9.26 13.55 -3.18
CA ARG A 87 -8.57 13.48 -1.90
C ARG A 87 -8.50 12.03 -1.43
N TYR A 88 -7.38 11.63 -0.86
CA TYR A 88 -7.19 10.36 -0.17
C TYR A 88 -6.40 10.61 1.12
N LEU A 89 -6.78 9.92 2.20
CA LEU A 89 -6.08 10.00 3.48
C LEU A 89 -5.53 8.62 3.82
N ASP A 90 -4.22 8.56 4.04
CA ASP A 90 -3.52 7.38 4.52
C ASP A 90 -3.07 7.57 5.96
N ARG A 91 -3.64 6.82 6.91
CA ARG A 91 -3.13 6.80 8.29
C ARG A 91 -1.86 5.94 8.31
N THR A 92 -0.73 6.56 8.66
CA THR A 92 0.57 5.88 8.60
C THR A 92 0.92 5.17 9.90
N GLY A 93 0.15 5.39 10.96
CA GLY A 93 0.43 4.83 12.28
C GLY A 93 1.76 5.34 12.84
N GLY A 94 2.09 6.60 12.56
CA GLY A 94 3.33 7.21 13.03
C GLY A 94 4.57 6.80 12.24
N GLN A 95 4.44 6.22 11.04
CA GLN A 95 5.59 5.80 10.24
C GLN A 95 5.72 6.62 8.95
N LYS A 96 6.91 6.57 8.33
CA LYS A 96 7.16 7.17 7.00
C LYS A 96 7.09 6.13 5.88
N TYR A 97 6.58 6.52 4.72
CA TYR A 97 6.46 5.66 3.53
C TYR A 97 6.69 6.43 2.24
N TYR A 98 7.26 5.77 1.24
CA TYR A 98 7.19 6.21 -0.14
C TYR A 98 5.80 5.90 -0.71
N TYR A 99 5.30 6.76 -1.59
CA TYR A 99 3.99 6.59 -2.21
C TYR A 99 4.10 6.57 -3.73
N ALA A 100 3.19 5.83 -4.37
CA ALA A 100 3.07 5.82 -5.81
C ALA A 100 1.60 5.86 -6.26
N PHE A 101 1.29 6.79 -7.17
CA PHE A 101 0.06 6.83 -7.93
C PHE A 101 0.30 6.22 -9.30
N VAL A 102 -0.55 5.27 -9.68
CA VAL A 102 -0.43 4.52 -10.92
C VAL A 102 -1.68 4.78 -11.75
N GLU A 103 -1.54 5.52 -12.84
CA GLU A 103 -2.57 5.61 -13.87
C GLU A 103 -2.40 4.44 -14.82
N ASN A 104 -3.38 3.56 -14.87
CA ASN A 104 -3.46 2.47 -15.83
C ASN A 104 -4.43 2.85 -16.95
N TYR A 105 -4.01 2.70 -18.20
CA TYR A 105 -4.83 2.92 -19.40
C TYR A 105 -5.04 1.57 -20.12
N PRO A 106 -6.09 0.80 -19.77
CA PRO A 106 -6.27 -0.55 -20.30
C PRO A 106 -6.29 -0.61 -21.83
N ALA A 107 -7.04 0.31 -22.47
CA ALA A 107 -7.17 0.38 -23.92
C ALA A 107 -5.85 0.71 -24.64
N LYS A 108 -4.92 1.41 -23.97
CA LYS A 108 -3.63 1.82 -24.53
C LYS A 108 -2.47 0.93 -24.08
N LYS A 109 -2.71 -0.03 -23.18
CA LYS A 109 -1.69 -0.87 -22.54
C LYS A 109 -0.52 -0.04 -21.98
N LYS A 110 -0.86 1.07 -21.33
CA LYS A 110 0.09 2.05 -20.84
C LYS A 110 -0.13 2.30 -19.37
N THR A 111 0.97 2.55 -18.66
CA THR A 111 0.94 2.92 -17.26
C THR A 111 1.80 4.16 -17.03
N ASN A 112 1.30 5.10 -16.24
CA ASN A 112 2.07 6.22 -15.72
C ASN A 112 2.25 6.04 -14.21
N VAL A 113 3.47 6.20 -13.73
CA VAL A 113 3.78 6.11 -12.29
C VAL A 113 4.27 7.46 -11.82
N TYR A 114 3.57 8.01 -10.83
CA TYR A 114 3.97 9.18 -10.07
C TYR A 114 4.43 8.67 -8.72
N HIS A 115 5.60 9.09 -8.25
CA HIS A 115 6.11 8.60 -6.97
C HIS A 115 6.72 9.71 -6.14
N THR A 116 6.71 9.53 -4.82
CA THR A 116 7.39 10.45 -3.92
C THR A 116 8.90 10.22 -3.93
N PRO A 117 9.73 11.27 -4.08
CA PRO A 117 11.19 11.12 -4.05
C PRO A 117 11.70 10.83 -2.64
N ASN A 118 10.93 11.22 -1.62
CA ASN A 118 11.21 11.03 -0.20
C ASN A 118 10.02 10.34 0.49
N PRO A 119 10.23 9.63 1.61
CA PRO A 119 9.15 9.04 2.35
C PRO A 119 8.38 10.12 3.14
N LEU A 120 7.05 10.04 3.13
CA LEU A 120 6.14 10.94 3.83
C LEU A 120 5.59 10.28 5.10
N GLY A 121 5.44 11.07 6.16
CA GLY A 121 4.90 10.68 7.45
C GLY A 121 5.18 11.74 8.52
N PRO A 122 4.66 11.60 9.74
CA PRO A 122 4.85 12.58 10.81
C PRO A 122 6.32 12.90 11.07
N GLU A 123 6.61 14.12 11.49
CA GLU A 123 7.98 14.57 11.76
C GLU A 123 8.62 13.78 12.92
N THR A 124 7.80 13.41 13.91
CA THR A 124 8.14 12.52 15.03
C THR A 124 8.02 11.04 14.67
N ALA A 125 7.78 10.69 13.41
CA ALA A 125 7.83 9.29 13.00
C ALA A 125 9.24 8.78 13.25
N THR A 126 9.38 7.94 14.28
CA THR A 126 10.54 7.10 14.45
C THR A 126 10.71 6.33 13.15
N GLU A 127 11.90 6.40 12.54
CA GLU A 127 12.33 5.30 11.68
C GLU A 127 12.01 4.02 12.45
N PRO A 128 11.40 3.00 11.84
CA PRO A 128 11.09 1.79 12.58
C PRO A 128 12.41 1.34 13.22
N GLU A 129 12.47 1.44 14.55
CA GLU A 129 13.45 0.69 15.30
C GLU A 129 13.26 -0.72 14.78
N THR A 130 14.28 -1.22 14.07
CA THR A 130 14.38 -2.62 13.72
C THR A 130 14.37 -3.36 15.05
N THR A 131 13.18 -3.68 15.54
CA THR A 131 13.00 -4.63 16.62
C THR A 131 13.71 -5.87 16.15
N ASP A 132 14.70 -6.30 16.92
CA ASP A 132 15.57 -7.48 16.73
C ASP A 132 14.74 -8.75 16.48
N THR A 133 14.10 -8.81 15.32
CA THR A 133 13.56 -10.02 14.71
C THR A 133 14.78 -10.71 14.15
N LYS A 134 15.03 -11.96 14.57
CA LYS A 134 16.10 -12.79 13.99
C LYS A 134 16.09 -12.61 12.47
N PRO A 135 17.12 -11.96 11.87
CA PRO A 135 17.07 -11.46 10.49
C PRO A 135 16.69 -12.53 9.46
N ASP A 136 17.02 -13.78 9.78
CA ASP A 136 16.80 -14.95 8.95
C ASP A 136 15.32 -15.21 8.56
N ALA A 137 14.36 -15.07 9.48
CA ALA A 137 12.97 -15.43 9.18
C ALA A 137 12.26 -14.43 8.27
N ASP A 138 12.41 -13.13 8.53
CA ASP A 138 11.80 -12.09 7.69
C ASP A 138 12.46 -12.04 6.30
N ASP A 139 13.79 -12.25 6.22
CA ASP A 139 14.50 -12.32 4.94
C ASP A 139 14.08 -13.54 4.09
N ARG A 140 13.83 -14.69 4.74
CA ARG A 140 13.24 -15.85 4.06
C ARG A 140 11.83 -15.54 3.53
N LEU A 141 10.98 -14.91 4.33
CA LEU A 141 9.63 -14.52 3.89
C LEU A 141 9.70 -13.54 2.71
N LYS A 142 10.55 -12.52 2.77
CA LYS A 142 10.79 -11.57 1.68
C LYS A 142 11.20 -12.28 0.38
N LYS A 143 12.10 -13.27 0.47
CA LYS A 143 12.51 -14.08 -0.70
C LYS A 143 11.35 -14.88 -1.30
N ILE A 144 10.51 -15.50 -0.46
CA ILE A 144 9.31 -16.22 -0.91
C ILE A 144 8.37 -15.25 -1.63
N LEU A 145 8.03 -14.12 -1.00
CA LEU A 145 7.11 -13.13 -1.57
C LEU A 145 7.67 -12.52 -2.88
N GLY A 146 8.97 -12.22 -2.93
CA GLY A 146 9.62 -11.66 -4.11
C GLY A 146 9.63 -12.60 -5.32
N ARG A 147 9.65 -13.93 -5.12
CA ARG A 147 9.62 -14.90 -6.23
C ARG A 147 8.23 -15.44 -6.55
N THR A 148 7.23 -15.15 -5.73
CA THR A 148 5.86 -15.64 -5.92
C THR A 148 4.86 -14.48 -6.02
N TYR A 149 4.51 -13.86 -4.89
CA TYR A 149 3.55 -12.77 -4.77
C TYR A 149 3.87 -11.58 -5.69
N ALA A 150 5.12 -11.10 -5.67
CA ALA A 150 5.57 -9.94 -6.44
C ALA A 150 5.39 -10.13 -7.96
N ILE A 151 5.50 -11.38 -8.44
CA ILE A 151 5.31 -11.73 -9.86
C ILE A 151 3.94 -12.36 -10.12
N GLN A 152 2.96 -12.11 -9.23
CA GLN A 152 1.56 -12.51 -9.33
C GLN A 152 1.31 -14.02 -9.43
N LYS A 153 2.29 -14.84 -9.02
CA LYS A 153 2.12 -16.29 -8.90
C LYS A 153 1.45 -16.61 -7.56
N TYR A 154 0.18 -16.22 -7.43
CA TYR A 154 -0.53 -16.27 -6.16
C TYR A 154 -0.75 -17.71 -5.66
N GLN A 155 -0.96 -18.68 -6.56
CA GLN A 155 -1.09 -20.08 -6.15
C GLN A 155 0.24 -20.62 -5.59
N ASP A 156 1.36 -20.35 -6.27
CA ASP A 156 2.70 -20.69 -5.77
C ASP A 156 2.99 -19.99 -4.43
N CYS A 157 2.57 -18.72 -4.28
CA CYS A 157 2.69 -17.97 -3.03
C CYS A 157 1.92 -18.66 -1.90
N VAL A 158 0.68 -19.09 -2.16
CA VAL A 158 -0.14 -19.81 -1.17
C VAL A 158 0.60 -21.06 -0.67
N ASP A 159 1.17 -21.84 -1.58
CA ASP A 159 1.81 -23.12 -1.27
C ASP A 159 3.16 -22.92 -0.56
N GLU A 160 3.99 -21.99 -1.03
CA GLU A 160 5.28 -21.69 -0.38
C GLU A 160 5.10 -21.08 1.01
N VAL A 161 4.18 -20.12 1.15
CA VAL A 161 3.89 -19.50 2.45
C VAL A 161 3.27 -20.51 3.41
N ARG A 162 2.44 -21.46 2.92
CA ARG A 162 1.91 -22.55 3.75
C ARG A 162 3.04 -23.38 4.35
N ASN A 163 4.05 -23.72 3.56
CA ASN A 163 5.21 -24.48 4.05
C ASN A 163 6.02 -23.67 5.06
N PHE A 164 6.26 -22.39 4.77
CA PHE A 164 6.96 -21.47 5.67
C PHE A 164 6.25 -21.34 7.04
N LEU A 165 4.92 -21.32 7.05
CA LEU A 165 4.13 -21.23 8.29
C LEU A 165 4.21 -22.48 9.18
N GLN A 166 4.71 -23.61 8.67
CA GLN A 166 4.92 -24.84 9.44
C GLN A 166 6.22 -24.85 10.25
N GLU A 167 7.08 -23.84 10.07
CA GLU A 167 8.31 -23.70 10.85
C GLU A 167 8.02 -23.50 12.35
N LYS A 168 8.71 -24.27 13.20
CA LYS A 168 8.46 -24.30 14.66
C LYS A 168 8.84 -23.00 15.37
N ASP A 169 9.92 -22.37 14.94
CA ASP A 169 10.50 -21.19 15.59
C ASP A 169 10.20 -19.88 14.84
N LEU A 170 9.09 -19.85 14.11
CA LEU A 170 8.70 -18.67 13.34
C LEU A 170 8.19 -17.56 14.29
N PRO A 171 8.84 -16.38 14.31
CA PRO A 171 8.38 -15.26 15.13
C PRO A 171 6.93 -14.89 14.80
N GLU A 172 6.16 -14.52 15.82
CA GLU A 172 4.73 -14.22 15.67
C GLU A 172 4.47 -13.12 14.64
N GLU A 173 5.25 -12.03 14.69
CA GLU A 173 5.14 -10.93 13.72
C GLU A 173 5.34 -11.40 12.27
N VAL A 174 6.34 -12.25 12.03
CA VAL A 174 6.63 -12.80 10.69
C VAL A 174 5.53 -13.78 10.26
N ARG A 175 4.98 -14.55 11.21
CA ARG A 175 3.83 -15.44 10.98
C ARG A 175 2.59 -14.66 10.55
N VAL A 176 2.26 -13.58 11.25
CA VAL A 176 1.08 -12.74 10.96
C VAL A 176 1.26 -12.04 9.61
N LYS A 177 2.46 -11.56 9.29
CA LYS A 177 2.80 -11.03 7.96
C LYS A 177 2.66 -12.07 6.84
N ALA A 178 3.19 -13.27 7.04
CA ALA A 178 3.05 -14.37 6.09
C ALA A 178 1.57 -14.73 5.84
N LEU A 179 0.78 -14.85 6.91
CA LEU A 179 -0.66 -15.10 6.81
C LEU A 179 -1.38 -14.01 6.03
N PHE A 180 -1.06 -12.72 6.25
CA PHE A 180 -1.68 -11.61 5.52
C PHE A 180 -1.49 -11.77 4.00
N TYR A 181 -0.26 -12.01 3.54
CA TYR A 181 0.02 -12.22 2.10
C TYR A 181 -0.59 -13.52 1.57
N GLN A 182 -0.65 -14.58 2.38
CA GLN A 182 -1.38 -15.80 2.02
C GLN A 182 -2.88 -15.53 1.84
N GLY A 183 -3.50 -14.73 2.72
CA GLY A 183 -4.91 -14.32 2.62
C GLY A 183 -5.19 -13.54 1.34
N GLN A 184 -4.31 -12.61 0.97
CA GLN A 184 -4.44 -11.88 -0.30
C GLN A 184 -4.30 -12.81 -1.50
N SER A 185 -3.36 -13.76 -1.42
CA SER A 185 -3.13 -14.72 -2.49
C SER A 185 -4.31 -15.70 -2.65
N TYR A 186 -4.94 -16.10 -1.54
CA TYR A 186 -6.21 -16.82 -1.57
C TYR A 186 -7.30 -16.00 -2.26
N TYR A 187 -7.42 -14.71 -1.95
CA TYR A 187 -8.39 -13.84 -2.62
C TYR A 187 -8.15 -13.79 -4.13
N PHE A 188 -6.91 -13.54 -4.59
CA PHE A 188 -6.59 -13.45 -6.01
C PHE A 188 -6.73 -14.77 -6.78
N THR A 189 -6.73 -15.90 -6.09
CA THR A 189 -6.97 -17.24 -6.68
C THR A 189 -8.41 -17.71 -6.56
N GLY A 190 -9.34 -16.85 -6.11
CA GLY A 190 -10.76 -17.18 -5.96
C GLY A 190 -11.10 -18.02 -4.74
N GLN A 191 -10.14 -18.23 -3.84
CA GLN A 191 -10.30 -18.97 -2.58
C GLN A 191 -10.81 -18.03 -1.47
N TYR A 192 -11.99 -17.45 -1.70
CA TYR A 192 -12.50 -16.35 -0.89
C TYR A 192 -12.82 -16.74 0.56
N ASP A 193 -13.26 -17.98 0.80
CA ASP A 193 -13.52 -18.48 2.16
C ASP A 193 -12.24 -18.58 3.00
N GLN A 194 -11.14 -19.08 2.40
CA GLN A 194 -9.84 -19.12 3.06
C GLN A 194 -9.32 -17.70 3.35
N ALA A 195 -9.44 -16.80 2.37
CA ALA A 195 -9.06 -15.40 2.53
C ALA A 195 -9.84 -14.74 3.68
N ARG A 196 -11.18 -14.90 3.70
CA ARG A 196 -12.05 -14.37 4.75
C ARG A 196 -11.64 -14.88 6.13
N THR A 197 -11.35 -16.16 6.24
CA THR A 197 -10.94 -16.79 7.50
C THR A 197 -9.63 -16.22 8.03
N ILE A 198 -8.68 -15.89 7.15
CA ILE A 198 -7.43 -15.24 7.57
C ILE A 198 -7.69 -13.80 8.02
N PHE A 199 -8.43 -13.02 7.22
CA PHE A 199 -8.64 -11.60 7.50
C PHE A 199 -9.59 -11.32 8.68
N SER A 200 -10.33 -12.32 9.16
CA SER A 200 -11.14 -12.22 10.38
C SER A 200 -10.35 -12.42 11.68
N ARG A 201 -9.08 -12.86 11.60
CA ARG A 201 -8.29 -13.12 12.79
C ARG A 201 -7.90 -11.83 13.49
N LYS A 202 -7.96 -11.83 14.82
CA LYS A 202 -7.66 -10.66 15.66
C LYS A 202 -6.21 -10.19 15.48
N ASP A 203 -5.24 -11.10 15.45
CA ASP A 203 -3.82 -10.77 15.26
C ASP A 203 -3.55 -10.06 13.92
N ILE A 204 -4.22 -10.50 12.86
CA ILE A 204 -4.16 -9.86 11.53
C ILE A 204 -4.81 -8.47 11.57
N ILE A 205 -5.96 -8.33 12.23
CA ILE A 205 -6.65 -7.03 12.35
C ILE A 205 -5.84 -6.06 13.23
N ASP A 206 -5.28 -6.51 14.34
CA ASP A 206 -4.48 -5.69 15.24
C ASP A 206 -3.24 -5.13 14.52
N GLN A 207 -2.58 -5.95 13.68
CA GLN A 207 -1.37 -5.54 12.98
C GLN A 207 -1.64 -4.74 11.70
N PHE A 208 -2.70 -5.07 10.94
CA PHE A 208 -2.94 -4.48 9.61
C PHE A 208 -4.17 -3.55 9.53
N GLY A 209 -4.98 -3.47 10.59
CA GLY A 209 -6.10 -2.55 10.73
C GLY A 209 -7.08 -2.57 9.56
N ASP A 210 -7.34 -1.39 9.00
CA ASP A 210 -8.30 -1.19 7.90
C ASP A 210 -8.00 -2.04 6.66
N ARG A 211 -6.74 -2.43 6.43
CA ARG A 211 -6.39 -3.30 5.29
C ARG A 211 -6.93 -4.71 5.48
N ALA A 212 -6.79 -5.28 6.67
CA ALA A 212 -7.35 -6.58 6.98
C ALA A 212 -8.88 -6.53 6.84
N LEU A 213 -9.51 -5.47 7.36
CA LEU A 213 -10.96 -5.28 7.26
C LEU A 213 -11.42 -5.10 5.80
N PHE A 214 -10.66 -4.40 4.97
CA PHE A 214 -10.94 -4.24 3.54
C PHE A 214 -10.99 -5.60 2.85
N TRP A 215 -9.95 -6.42 3.03
CA TRP A 215 -9.90 -7.74 2.39
C TRP A 215 -10.93 -8.70 2.97
N TYR A 216 -11.22 -8.64 4.27
CA TYR A 216 -12.32 -9.38 4.88
C TYR A 216 -13.66 -9.08 4.20
N ARG A 217 -13.99 -7.79 4.03
CA ARG A 217 -15.24 -7.36 3.36
C ARG A 217 -15.27 -7.78 1.90
N ARG A 218 -14.18 -7.59 1.16
CA ARG A 218 -14.09 -8.01 -0.25
C ARG A 218 -14.24 -9.52 -0.42
N SER A 219 -13.64 -10.31 0.46
CA SER A 219 -13.83 -11.76 0.45
C SER A 219 -15.28 -12.14 0.75
N LEU A 220 -15.95 -11.44 1.66
CA LEU A 220 -17.35 -11.68 1.99
C LEU A 220 -18.28 -11.41 0.78
N GLU A 221 -18.12 -10.27 0.11
CA GLU A 221 -18.88 -9.88 -1.09
C GLU A 221 -18.78 -10.89 -2.25
N ARG A 222 -17.70 -11.69 -2.29
CA ARG A 222 -17.43 -12.66 -3.36
C ARG A 222 -17.88 -14.08 -3.01
N THR A 223 -18.24 -14.33 -1.75
CA THR A 223 -18.79 -15.60 -1.28
C THR A 223 -20.32 -15.64 -1.27
N GLU A 224 -20.98 -14.48 -1.34
CA GLU A 224 -22.44 -14.32 -1.41
C GLU A 224 -22.93 -14.27 -2.86
#